data_AF-A0A380FPU8-F1
#
_entry.id   AF-A0A380FPU8-F1
#
_cell.length_a   1.000
_cell.length_b   1.000
_cell.length_c   1.000
_cell.angle_alpha   90.00
_cell.angle_beta   90.00
_cell.angle_gamma   90.00
#
_symmetry.space_group_name_H-M   'P 1'
#
loop_
_entity.id
_entity.type
_entity.pdbx_description
1 polymer ?
#
loop_
_entity_poly.entity_id
_entity_poly.type
_entity_poly.pdbx_seq_one_letter_code
_entity_poly.pdbx_strand_id
1 'polypeptide(L)'
;MKNGSVAYREYIDGDSSVYVFNDAILYSKEQFVAYFIQKLQLTSNDIVILDRATQIGQSVLQNKGDSKVGVVVHAEHFSKSIMNDTHILWNNYYEYQFSNARNIDFFYNCYRYSK
;
A
#
# COMPACT_ATOMS: atom_id res chain seq x y z
N MET A 1 -7.92 5.74 22.84
CA MET A 1 -9.12 5.19 23.50
C MET A 1 -8.81 5.02 24.98
N LYS A 2 -9.60 5.60 25.89
CA LYS A 2 -9.28 5.66 27.33
C LYS A 2 -10.40 5.15 28.26
N ASN A 3 -11.59 4.84 27.73
CA ASN A 3 -12.81 4.55 28.50
C ASN A 3 -13.40 3.15 28.24
N GLY A 4 -12.69 2.26 27.53
CA GLY A 4 -13.17 0.92 27.21
C GLY A 4 -14.34 0.86 26.22
N SER A 5 -14.71 1.98 25.58
CA SER A 5 -15.74 1.96 24.54
C SER A 5 -15.27 1.19 23.31
N VAL A 6 -16.18 0.44 22.70
CA VAL A 6 -15.91 -0.30 21.44
C VAL A 6 -15.55 0.69 20.33
N ALA A 7 -14.43 0.43 19.66
CA ALA A 7 -13.94 1.23 18.54
C ALA A 7 -14.66 0.91 17.23
N TYR A 8 -14.74 -0.39 16.93
CA TYR A 8 -15.44 -0.99 15.80
C TYR A 8 -15.69 -2.46 16.13
N ARG A 9 -16.56 -3.12 15.37
CA ARG A 9 -16.76 -4.56 15.40
C ARG A 9 -16.34 -5.18 14.08
N GLU A 10 -15.82 -6.39 14.13
CA GLU A 10 -15.51 -7.19 12.95
C GLU A 10 -16.37 -8.46 12.97
N TYR A 11 -17.05 -8.73 11.86
CA TYR A 11 -17.82 -9.95 11.64
C TYR A 11 -17.08 -10.80 10.61
N ILE A 12 -16.74 -12.03 10.98
CA ILE A 12 -15.94 -12.94 10.15
C ILE A 12 -16.83 -14.09 9.69
N ASP A 13 -16.83 -14.36 8.39
CA ASP A 13 -17.48 -15.51 7.76
C ASP A 13 -16.53 -16.14 6.74
N GLY A 14 -15.90 -17.26 7.13
CA GLY A 14 -14.83 -17.88 6.36
C GLY A 14 -13.66 -16.90 6.11
N ASP A 15 -13.34 -16.67 4.85
CA ASP A 15 -12.30 -15.73 4.41
C ASP A 15 -12.80 -14.28 4.27
N SER A 16 -14.07 -14.01 4.58
CA SER A 16 -14.69 -12.68 4.46
C SER A 16 -14.77 -11.98 5.82
N SER A 17 -14.57 -10.66 5.82
CA SER A 17 -14.67 -9.82 7.01
C SER A 17 -15.46 -8.55 6.74
N VAL A 18 -16.41 -8.22 7.62
CA VAL A 18 -17.16 -6.95 7.60
C VAL A 18 -16.81 -6.15 8.84
N TYR A 19 -16.37 -4.91 8.64
CA TYR A 19 -15.95 -4.00 9.70
C TYR A 19 -17.00 -2.91 9.91
N VAL A 20 -17.51 -2.78 11.13
CA VAL A 20 -18.57 -1.84 11.51
C VAL A 20 -18.04 -0.83 12.51
N PHE A 21 -17.83 0.39 12.04
CA PHE A 21 -17.55 1.57 12.85
C PHE A 21 -18.86 2.29 13.19
N ASN A 22 -18.81 3.28 14.07
CA ASN A 22 -19.99 4.09 14.40
C ASN A 22 -20.51 4.91 13.21
N ASP A 23 -19.63 5.23 12.25
CA ASP A 23 -19.88 6.10 11.10
C ASP A 23 -19.64 5.43 9.74
N ALA A 24 -19.28 4.14 9.70
CA ALA A 24 -19.01 3.41 8.46
C ALA A 24 -19.22 1.91 8.59
N ILE A 25 -19.64 1.27 7.49
CA ILE A 25 -19.66 -0.20 7.33
C ILE A 25 -18.79 -0.52 6.12
N LEU A 26 -17.79 -1.38 6.32
CA LEU A 26 -16.74 -1.68 5.34
C LEU A 26 -16.76 -3.18 5.06
N TYR A 27 -16.99 -3.56 3.81
CA TYR A 27 -17.25 -4.96 3.41
C TYR A 27 -16.00 -5.72 2.97
N SER A 28 -14.83 -5.06 2.98
CA SER A 28 -13.57 -5.68 2.62
C SER A 28 -12.38 -5.02 3.31
N LYS A 29 -11.24 -5.71 3.31
CA LYS A 29 -9.98 -5.18 3.85
C LYS A 29 -9.50 -3.95 3.06
N GLU A 30 -9.74 -3.91 1.76
CA GLU A 30 -9.43 -2.79 0.88
C GLU A 30 -10.23 -1.54 1.28
N GLN A 31 -11.52 -1.69 1.60
CA GLN A 31 -12.36 -0.61 2.11
C GLN A 31 -11.92 -0.16 3.51
N PHE A 32 -11.50 -1.10 4.36
CA PHE A 32 -10.91 -0.78 5.66
C PHE A 32 -9.67 0.11 5.53
N VAL A 33 -8.73 -0.26 4.64
CA VAL A 33 -7.53 0.53 4.39
C VAL A 33 -7.88 1.88 3.79
N ALA A 34 -8.81 1.94 2.82
CA ALA A 34 -9.26 3.20 2.24
C ALA A 34 -9.81 4.15 3.31
N TYR A 35 -10.70 3.65 4.17
CA TYR A 35 -11.26 4.40 5.30
C TYR A 35 -10.18 4.92 6.24
N PHE A 36 -9.21 4.07 6.61
CA PHE A 36 -8.09 4.48 7.44
C PHE A 36 -7.29 5.65 6.82
N ILE A 37 -6.92 5.54 5.53
CA ILE A 37 -6.18 6.58 4.83
C ILE A 37 -6.98 7.89 4.76
N GLN A 38 -8.29 7.83 4.49
CA GLN A 38 -9.14 9.01 4.49
C GLN A 38 -9.20 9.69 5.87
N LYS A 39 -9.20 8.91 6.95
CA LYS A 39 -9.20 9.45 8.33
C LYS A 39 -7.88 10.09 8.73
N LEU A 40 -6.78 9.84 8.01
CA LEU A 40 -5.52 10.57 8.22
C LEU A 40 -5.59 12.02 7.74
N GLN A 41 -6.56 12.36 6.87
CA GLN A 41 -6.75 13.72 6.33
C GLN A 41 -5.47 14.28 5.70
N LEU A 42 -4.79 13.45 4.90
CA LEU A 42 -3.52 13.79 4.30
C LEU A 42 -3.63 15.01 3.38
N THR A 43 -2.62 15.86 3.44
CA THR A 43 -2.49 17.10 2.67
C THR A 43 -1.32 17.02 1.69
N SER A 44 -1.16 18.05 0.86
CA SER A 44 -0.02 18.16 -0.06
C SER A 44 1.36 18.27 0.62
N ASN A 45 1.39 18.53 1.94
CA ASN A 45 2.62 18.57 2.73
C ASN A 45 3.01 17.18 3.28
N ASP A 46 2.16 16.18 3.13
CA ASP A 46 2.36 14.85 3.69
C ASP A 46 2.95 13.88 2.65
N ILE A 47 3.68 12.89 3.15
CA ILE A 47 4.29 11.83 2.34
C ILE A 47 3.86 10.48 2.88
N VAL A 48 3.30 9.64 2.01
CA VAL A 48 2.98 8.23 2.27
C VAL A 48 4.12 7.38 1.74
N ILE A 49 4.72 6.57 2.61
CA ILE A 49 5.81 5.66 2.24
C ILE A 49 5.28 4.22 2.24
N LEU A 50 5.32 3.57 1.07
CA LEU A 50 4.88 2.19 0.88
C LEU A 50 6.06 1.25 0.79
N ASP A 51 6.17 0.36 1.77
CA ASP A 51 7.24 -0.64 1.86
C ASP A 51 6.87 -1.97 1.17
N ARG A 52 5.61 -2.39 1.34
CA ARG A 52 4.99 -3.55 0.69
C ARG A 52 3.57 -3.16 0.31
N ALA A 53 3.25 -3.15 -0.98
CA ALA A 53 1.95 -2.67 -1.47
C ALA A 53 0.97 -3.80 -1.84
N THR A 54 1.36 -5.07 -1.70
CA THR A 54 0.50 -6.21 -2.05
C THR A 54 -0.84 -6.12 -1.31
N GLN A 55 -1.94 -6.21 -2.05
CA GLN A 55 -3.35 -6.08 -1.60
C GLN A 55 -3.81 -4.71 -1.09
N ILE A 56 -2.90 -3.81 -0.69
CA ILE A 56 -3.29 -2.50 -0.11
C ILE A 56 -2.93 -1.29 -0.99
N GLY A 57 -2.04 -1.49 -1.97
CA GLY A 57 -1.48 -0.41 -2.79
C GLY A 57 -2.54 0.38 -3.52
N GLN A 58 -3.54 -0.29 -4.10
CA GLN A 58 -4.63 0.37 -4.80
C GLN A 58 -5.46 1.25 -3.87
N SER A 59 -5.86 0.72 -2.70
CA SER A 59 -6.63 1.51 -1.73
C SER A 59 -5.86 2.73 -1.28
N VAL A 60 -4.55 2.62 -1.03
CA VAL A 60 -3.73 3.77 -0.63
C VAL A 60 -3.64 4.79 -1.77
N LEU A 61 -3.27 4.37 -2.99
CA LEU A 61 -3.10 5.29 -4.13
C LEU A 61 -4.40 6.02 -4.49
N GLN A 62 -5.55 5.38 -4.36
CA GLN A 62 -6.85 6.00 -4.63
C GLN A 62 -7.31 6.98 -3.54
N ASN A 63 -6.81 6.84 -2.30
CA ASN A 63 -7.30 7.59 -1.15
C ASN A 63 -6.29 8.55 -0.52
N LYS A 64 -5.06 8.60 -1.05
CA LYS A 64 -3.97 9.46 -0.55
C LYS A 64 -4.27 10.97 -0.61
N GLY A 65 -5.31 11.38 -1.35
CA GLY A 65 -5.58 12.79 -1.63
C GLY A 65 -4.41 13.47 -2.36
N ASP A 66 -4.06 14.67 -1.90
CA ASP A 66 -2.99 15.49 -2.49
C ASP A 66 -1.59 15.10 -1.99
N SER A 67 -1.50 14.13 -1.08
CA SER A 67 -0.22 13.70 -0.52
C SER A 67 0.70 13.12 -1.59
N LYS A 68 1.99 13.14 -1.29
CA LYS A 68 3.02 12.48 -2.09
C LYS A 68 3.11 11.00 -1.74
N VAL A 69 3.51 10.16 -2.70
CA VAL A 69 3.74 8.73 -2.48
C VAL A 69 5.16 8.35 -2.83
N GLY A 70 5.87 7.77 -1.87
CA GLY A 70 7.14 7.10 -2.04
C GLY A 70 6.98 5.58 -1.96
N VAL A 71 7.68 4.83 -2.81
CA VAL A 71 7.78 3.37 -2.67
C VAL A 71 9.21 2.98 -2.29
N VAL A 72 9.36 2.18 -1.24
CA VAL A 72 10.64 1.60 -0.85
C VAL A 72 10.80 0.26 -1.56
N VAL A 73 11.96 0.08 -2.18
CA VAL A 73 12.31 -1.07 -2.98
C VAL A 73 13.50 -1.77 -2.29
N HIS A 74 13.21 -2.82 -1.51
CA HIS A 74 14.20 -3.57 -0.71
C HIS A 74 14.98 -4.59 -1.52
N ALA A 75 16.28 -4.39 -1.73
CA ALA A 75 17.08 -4.92 -2.83
C ALA A 75 17.26 -6.46 -3.05
N GLU A 76 16.18 -7.24 -3.09
CA GLU A 76 16.15 -8.59 -3.67
C GLU A 76 15.01 -8.70 -4.70
N HIS A 77 15.17 -8.02 -5.84
CA HIS A 77 14.09 -7.86 -6.85
C HIS A 77 14.25 -8.60 -8.15
N PHE A 78 15.28 -9.44 -8.29
CA PHE A 78 15.42 -10.28 -9.46
C PHE A 78 15.92 -11.66 -9.05
N SER A 79 15.28 -12.71 -9.56
CA SER A 79 15.86 -14.04 -9.49
C SER A 79 17.00 -14.11 -10.48
N LYS A 80 18.24 -14.06 -9.97
CA LYS A 80 19.47 -14.16 -10.77
C LYS A 80 19.56 -15.45 -11.61
N SER A 81 18.69 -16.43 -11.32
CA SER A 81 18.62 -17.74 -12.00
C SER A 81 17.79 -17.76 -13.30
N ILE A 82 17.09 -16.68 -13.69
CA ILE A 82 16.22 -16.66 -14.88
C ILE A 82 16.41 -15.38 -15.71
N MET A 83 17.67 -14.95 -15.93
CA MET A 83 17.97 -13.85 -16.86
C MET A 83 18.27 -14.40 -18.26
N ASN A 84 17.49 -13.95 -19.24
CA ASN A 84 17.85 -14.00 -20.66
C ASN A 84 17.87 -12.55 -21.19
N ASP A 85 18.63 -12.29 -22.25
CA ASP A 85 18.97 -10.95 -22.80
C ASP A 85 17.78 -10.03 -23.19
N THR A 86 16.53 -10.46 -23.00
CA THR A 86 15.33 -9.75 -23.45
C THR A 86 14.27 -9.53 -22.37
N HIS A 87 14.39 -10.12 -21.16
CA HIS A 87 13.33 -10.05 -20.15
C HIS A 87 13.87 -9.92 -18.72
N ILE A 88 13.41 -8.90 -18.00
CA ILE A 88 13.58 -8.73 -16.55
C ILE A 88 12.31 -9.24 -15.87
N LEU A 89 12.42 -10.31 -15.08
CA LEU A 89 11.33 -10.83 -14.26
C LEU A 89 11.37 -10.10 -12.90
N TRP A 90 10.56 -9.07 -12.78
CA TRP A 90 10.39 -8.33 -11.53
C TRP A 90 9.78 -9.24 -10.47
N ASN A 91 10.30 -9.18 -9.24
CA ASN A 91 9.71 -9.87 -8.10
C ASN A 91 8.23 -9.44 -7.93
N ASN A 92 7.32 -10.43 -7.84
CA ASN A 92 5.86 -10.27 -7.83
C ASN A 92 5.33 -9.29 -6.75
N TYR A 93 6.14 -8.96 -5.74
CA TYR A 93 5.80 -7.96 -4.71
C TYR A 93 5.77 -6.51 -5.22
N TYR A 94 6.31 -6.22 -6.42
CA TYR A 94 6.47 -4.85 -6.94
C TYR A 94 5.75 -4.58 -8.27
N GLU A 95 5.14 -5.61 -8.88
CA GLU A 95 4.48 -5.51 -10.18
C GLU A 95 3.39 -4.42 -10.19
N TYR A 96 2.61 -4.32 -9.12
CA TYR A 96 1.58 -3.29 -8.99
C TYR A 96 2.17 -1.87 -8.95
N GLN A 97 3.25 -1.67 -8.19
CA GLN A 97 3.92 -0.39 -8.02
C GLN A 97 4.56 0.05 -9.34
N PHE A 98 5.25 -0.85 -10.05
CA PHE A 98 5.83 -0.52 -11.36
C PHE A 98 4.78 -0.27 -12.43
N SER A 99 3.69 -1.06 -12.46
CA SER A 99 2.57 -0.84 -13.39
C SER A 99 1.86 0.50 -13.14
N ASN A 100 1.88 0.98 -11.89
CA ASN A 100 1.29 2.27 -11.49
C ASN A 100 2.34 3.35 -11.21
N ALA A 101 3.54 3.24 -11.79
CA ALA A 101 4.65 4.17 -11.54
C ALA A 101 4.30 5.65 -11.81
N ARG A 102 3.32 5.93 -12.69
CA ARG A 102 2.82 7.30 -12.94
C ARG A 102 2.13 7.95 -11.73
N ASN A 103 1.67 7.14 -10.78
CA ASN A 103 0.98 7.59 -9.57
C ASN A 103 1.91 7.60 -8.33
N ILE A 104 3.21 7.36 -8.53
CA ILE A 104 4.24 7.33 -7.49
C ILE A 104 5.18 8.49 -7.74
N ASP A 105 5.38 9.35 -6.74
CA ASP A 105 6.21 10.55 -6.86
C ASP A 105 7.71 10.22 -6.82
N PHE A 106 8.12 9.22 -6.03
CA PHE A 106 9.51 8.78 -5.98
C PHE A 106 9.68 7.34 -5.53
N PHE A 107 10.81 6.74 -5.90
CA PHE A 107 11.22 5.42 -5.45
C PHE A 107 12.50 5.53 -4.62
N TYR A 108 12.56 4.83 -3.50
CA TYR A 108 13.75 4.74 -2.66
C TYR A 108 14.35 3.34 -2.77
N ASN A 109 15.65 3.26 -3.09
CA ASN A 109 16.41 2.03 -3.20
C ASN A 109 17.58 2.05 -2.20
N CYS A 110 17.88 0.90 -1.59
CA CYS A 110 18.94 0.76 -0.59
C CYS A 110 20.36 0.75 -1.20
N TYR A 111 20.50 0.71 -2.54
CA TYR A 111 21.80 0.76 -3.22
C TYR A 111 22.03 2.11 -3.89
N ARG A 112 23.13 2.75 -3.49
CA ARG A 112 23.78 3.81 -4.27
C ARG A 112 24.79 3.11 -5.16
N TYR A 113 24.59 3.11 -6.48
CA TYR A 113 25.68 2.75 -7.39
C TYR A 113 26.78 3.80 -7.20
N SER A 114 27.83 3.48 -6.44
CA SER A 114 29.10 4.17 -6.56
C SER A 114 29.69 3.73 -7.88
N LYS A 115 29.90 4.68 -8.80
CA LYS A 115 30.77 4.47 -9.96
C LYS A 115 32.16 4.05 -9.51
#